data_AF-A0A928L017-F1
#
_entry.id   AF-A0A928L017-F1
#
_cell.length_a   1.000
_cell.length_b   1.000
_cell.length_c   1.000
_cell.angle_alpha   90.00
_cell.angle_beta   90.00
_cell.angle_gamma   90.00
#
_symmetry.space_group_name_H-M   'P 1'
#
loop_
_entity.id
_entity.type
_entity.pdbx_description
1 polymer ?
#
loop_
_entity_poly.entity_id
_entity_poly.type
_entity_poly.pdbx_seq_one_letter_code
_entity_poly.pdbx_strand_id
1 'polypeptide(L)' 'MNGYSKCSSDGFTVPVGRFPEDTPLAMAYVPYQSWEDTYAENVALAKGTIFPKLDLPFLGKEGVQMYGK' A
#
# COMPACT_ATOMS: atom_id res chain seq x y z
N MET A 1 3.92 13.76 22.52
CA MET A 1 4.36 12.59 23.32
C MET A 1 5.19 11.73 22.40
N ASN A 2 6.48 11.62 22.69
CA ASN A 2 7.51 11.17 21.76
C ASN A 2 7.57 9.63 21.74
N GLY A 3 7.09 9.01 20.67
CA GLY A 3 6.99 7.55 20.50
C GLY A 3 8.28 6.92 19.98
N TYR A 4 9.32 6.91 20.80
CA TYR A 4 10.55 6.16 20.51
C TYR A 4 10.38 4.70 20.92
N SER A 5 10.20 3.79 19.95
CA SER A 5 10.27 2.35 20.20
C SER A 5 11.73 1.89 20.35
N LYS A 6 11.98 1.21 21.47
CA LYS A 6 13.28 0.72 21.90
C LYS A 6 13.58 -0.65 21.27
N CYS A 7 13.79 -0.72 19.96
CA CYS A 7 14.38 -1.90 19.33
C CYS A 7 15.90 -1.66 19.16
N SER A 8 16.66 -2.00 20.20
CA SER A 8 18.13 -1.98 20.27
C SER A 8 18.67 -3.23 19.55
N SER A 9 19.61 -3.15 18.60
CA SER A 9 21.02 -3.00 18.94
C SER A 9 21.93 -2.28 17.93
N ASP A 10 21.50 -1.94 16.72
CA ASP A 10 22.46 -1.62 15.65
C ASP A 10 22.27 -0.22 15.07
N GLY A 11 22.28 0.82 15.91
CA GLY A 11 22.59 2.21 15.52
C GLY A 11 21.79 2.86 14.37
N PHE A 12 20.77 2.21 13.83
CA PHE A 12 20.01 2.68 12.68
C PHE A 12 18.64 3.13 13.18
N THR A 13 18.42 4.45 13.21
CA THR A 13 17.12 5.04 13.48
C THR A 13 16.19 4.66 12.33
N VAL A 14 15.42 3.59 12.51
CA VAL A 14 14.40 3.19 11.54
C VAL A 14 13.31 4.27 11.59
N PRO A 15 12.98 4.95 10.48
CA PRO A 15 11.78 5.78 10.46
C PRO A 15 10.60 4.88 10.84
N VAL A 16 9.69 5.36 11.68
CA VAL A 16 8.47 4.62 12.04
C VAL A 16 7.75 4.26 10.75
N GLY A 17 7.89 3.01 10.33
CA GLY A 17 7.37 2.52 9.05
C GLY A 17 5.86 2.31 9.13
N ARG A 18 5.25 1.89 8.01
CA ARG A 18 3.82 1.54 7.96
C ARG A 18 3.45 0.25 8.72
N PHE A 19 4.40 -0.33 9.44
CA PHE A 19 4.22 -1.61 10.11
C PHE A 19 3.80 -1.42 11.58
N PRO A 20 3.07 -2.39 12.17
CA PRO A 20 2.74 -2.38 13.60
C PRO A 20 3.98 -2.34 14.51
N GLU A 21 3.80 -1.97 15.78
CA GLU A 21 4.90 -1.95 16.77
C GLU A 21 5.51 -3.35 16.95
N ASP A 22 4.67 -4.37 17.07
CA ASP A 22 5.09 -5.78 17.08
C ASP A 22 5.08 -6.35 15.66
N THR A 23 6.27 -6.57 15.11
CA THR A 23 6.48 -7.11 13.75
C THR A 23 7.23 -8.43 13.81
N PRO A 24 6.57 -9.55 14.16
CA PRO A 24 7.18 -10.88 14.08
C PRO A 24 7.78 -11.13 12.68
N LEU A 25 8.95 -11.76 12.69
CA LEU A 25 9.67 -12.18 11.48
C LEU A 25 8.80 -13.13 10.65
N ALA A 26 8.94 -13.03 9.33
CA ALA A 26 8.20 -13.83 8.34
C ALA A 26 6.67 -13.64 8.31
N MET A 27 6.13 -12.60 8.96
CA MET A 27 4.74 -12.20 8.74
C MET A 27 4.61 -11.28 7.51
N ALA A 28 3.58 -11.55 6.69
CA ALA A 28 3.20 -10.68 5.59
C ALA A 28 2.25 -9.59 6.09
N TYR A 29 2.55 -8.33 5.76
CA TYR A 29 1.71 -7.19 6.11
C TYR A 29 1.16 -6.54 4.84
N VAL A 30 -0.14 -6.27 4.86
CA VAL A 30 -0.82 -5.51 3.81
C VAL A 30 -0.99 -4.08 4.30
N PRO A 31 -0.68 -3.05 3.49
CA PRO A 31 -0.94 -1.67 3.86
C PRO A 31 -2.43 -1.45 4.15
N TYR A 32 -2.73 -0.71 5.22
CA TYR A 32 -4.10 -0.29 5.49
C TYR A 32 -4.58 0.61 4.35
N GLN A 33 -5.74 0.27 3.79
CA GLN A 33 -6.40 1.09 2.78
C GLN A 33 -7.37 2.04 3.48
N SER A 34 -7.06 3.35 3.45
CA SER A 34 -7.98 4.40 3.89
C SER A 34 -9.23 4.45 3.01
N TRP A 35 -10.34 4.87 3.59
CA TRP A 35 -11.53 5.17 2.81
C TRP A 35 -11.30 6.43 1.96
N GLU A 36 -11.67 6.35 0.69
CA GLU A 36 -11.49 7.40 -0.31
C GLU A 36 -12.77 7.51 -1.17
N ASP A 37 -12.72 8.31 -2.23
CA ASP A 37 -13.84 8.46 -3.16
C ASP A 37 -14.19 7.12 -3.83
N THR A 38 -15.47 6.89 -4.00
CA THR A 38 -16.02 5.64 -4.54
C THR A 38 -16.68 5.85 -5.89
N TYR A 39 -16.59 4.85 -6.77
CA TYR A 39 -17.42 4.81 -7.97
C TYR A 39 -18.90 4.60 -7.63
N ALA A 40 -19.78 5.00 -8.56
CA ALA A 40 -21.17 4.58 -8.56
C ALA A 40 -21.27 3.05 -8.76
N GLU A 41 -22.32 2.44 -8.24
CA GLU A 41 -22.48 0.97 -8.13
C GLU A 41 -22.30 0.23 -9.46
N ASN A 42 -22.92 0.75 -10.54
CA ASN A 42 -22.82 0.17 -11.88
C ASN A 42 -21.39 0.21 -12.45
N VAL A 43 -20.67 1.29 -12.18
CA VAL A 43 -19.27 1.46 -12.63
C VAL A 43 -18.35 0.56 -11.79
N ALA A 44 -18.55 0.52 -10.47
CA ALA A 44 -17.79 -0.33 -9.56
C ALA A 44 -17.89 -1.81 -9.96
N LEU A 45 -19.09 -2.28 -10.30
CA LEU A 45 -19.32 -3.65 -10.76
C LEU A 45 -18.59 -3.95 -12.07
N ALA A 46 -18.64 -3.02 -13.04
CA ALA A 46 -17.96 -3.18 -14.32
C ALA A 46 -16.43 -3.19 -14.19
N LYS A 47 -15.87 -2.44 -13.24
CA LYS A 47 -14.43 -2.36 -12.97
C LYS A 47 -13.91 -3.47 -12.05
N GLY A 48 -14.80 -4.12 -11.29
CA GLY A 48 -14.42 -5.12 -10.29
C GLY A 48 -13.84 -4.53 -8.99
N THR A 49 -13.92 -3.21 -8.82
CA THR A 49 -13.54 -2.49 -7.59
C THR A 49 -14.40 -1.25 -7.42
N ILE A 50 -14.82 -0.97 -6.18
CA ILE A 50 -15.51 0.29 -5.83
C ILE A 50 -14.55 1.46 -5.70
N PHE A 51 -13.26 1.19 -5.44
CA PHE A 51 -12.24 2.20 -5.23
C PHE A 51 -11.48 2.47 -6.53
N PRO A 52 -11.54 3.69 -7.09
CA PRO A 52 -10.81 4.09 -8.29
C PRO A 52 -9.30 3.87 -8.17
N LYS A 53 -8.74 4.06 -6.97
CA LYS A 53 -7.32 3.89 -6.70
C LYS A 53 -6.81 2.44 -6.88
N LEU A 54 -7.73 1.47 -6.87
CA LEU A 54 -7.41 0.07 -7.15
C LEU A 54 -7.61 -0.30 -8.62
N ASP A 55 -8.25 0.55 -9.43
CA ASP A 55 -8.40 0.36 -10.89
C ASP A 55 -7.11 0.78 -11.61
N LEU A 56 -6.05 -0.03 -11.42
CA LEU A 56 -4.74 0.20 -12.03
C LEU A 56 -4.59 -0.61 -13.32
N PRO A 57 -3.99 -0.04 -14.39
CA PRO A 57 -3.75 -0.80 -15.61
C PRO A 57 -2.82 -1.97 -15.32
N PHE A 58 -3.11 -3.13 -15.91
CA PHE A 58 -2.23 -4.28 -15.83
C PHE A 58 -0.96 -4.01 -16.65
N LEU A 59 0.08 -3.52 -15.98
CA LEU A 59 1.40 -3.32 -16.55
C LEU A 59 2.18 -4.64 -16.45
N GLY A 60 1.90 -5.57 -17.38
CA GLY A 60 2.76 -6.73 -17.59
C GLY A 60 4.19 -6.27 -17.95
N LYS A 61 5.16 -7.20 -17.92
CA LYS A 61 6.60 -6.90 -18.13
C LYS A 61 6.91 -6.16 -19.45
N GLU A 62 5.97 -6.15 -20.39
CA GLU A 62 6.04 -5.50 -21.71
C GLU A 62 5.21 -4.19 -21.81
N GLY A 63 4.40 -3.85 -20.80
CA GLY A 63 3.51 -2.67 -20.81
C GLY A 63 4.21 -1.32 -20.59
N VAL A 64 5.51 -1.32 -20.30
CA VAL A 64 6.30 -0.11 -20.00
C VAL A 64 6.62 0.71 -21.26
N GLN A 65 6.54 0.13 -22.46
CA GLN A 65 6.95 0.83 -23.68
C GLN A 65 5.95 1.90 -24.18
N MET A 66 4.71 1.94 -23.66
CA MET A 66 3.63 2.73 -24.28
C MET A 66 3.36 4.09 -23.60
N TYR A 67 3.90 4.34 -22.40
CA TYR A 67 3.63 5.57 -21.62
C TYR A 67 4.84 6.52 -21.57
N GLY A 68 5.60 6.58 -22.67
CA GLY A 68 6.82 7.38 -22.82
C GLY A 68 6.97 8.07 -24.18
N LYS A 69 5.85 8.49 -24.80
CA LYS A 69 5.85 9.33 -26.00
C LYS A 69 5.07 10.61 -25.79
#